data_AF-A0AA85BW83-F1
#
_entry.id   AF-A0AA85BW83-F1
#
_cell.length_a   1.000
_cell.length_b   1.000
_cell.length_c   1.000
_cell.angle_alpha   90.00
_cell.angle_beta   90.00
_cell.angle_gamma   90.00
#
_symmetry.space_group_name_H-M   'P 1'
#
loop_
_entity.id
_entity.type
_entity.pdbx_description
1 polymer ?
#
loop_
_entity_poly.entity_id
_entity_poly.type
_entity_poly.pdbx_seq_one_letter_code
_entity_poly.pdbx_strand_id
1 'polypeptide(L)'
;MCHSTTLSCIDLLHSDPYNLPHYVAMRNPLVQLPDREANTFLNVGDILFYCARAFSMKGSLDLVRRCFKIGKLPERIWFDVGPYVEQIIAYTNPLGILFGLGANGGGVMMSKDLGKTWISINSFMYQRTLNTSTEIITASVIPWISSTGSIDNTLSESFCKMRVANQWNVCINAIYANELLLADWTNTCPNIKPF
;
A
#
# COMPACT_ATOMS: atom_id res chain seq x y z
N MET A 1 -2.89 7.86 -31.03
CA MET A 1 -3.59 6.68 -31.56
C MET A 1 -2.82 5.46 -31.10
N CYS A 2 -3.40 4.63 -30.24
CA CYS A 2 -2.77 3.36 -29.85
C CYS A 2 -3.63 2.24 -30.41
N HIS A 3 -3.07 1.53 -31.39
CA HIS A 3 -3.65 0.33 -31.96
C HIS A 3 -3.45 -0.85 -31.00
N SER A 4 -4.51 -1.65 -30.90
CA SER A 4 -4.60 -2.90 -30.15
C SER A 4 -3.74 -4.00 -30.77
N THR A 5 -2.97 -4.69 -29.94
CA THR A 5 -2.61 -6.10 -30.16
C THR A 5 -2.80 -6.88 -28.88
N THR A 6 -3.66 -7.89 -28.97
CA THR A 6 -3.97 -8.90 -27.96
C THR A 6 -2.76 -9.74 -27.62
N LEU A 7 -2.43 -9.86 -26.33
CA LEU A 7 -1.56 -10.91 -25.80
C LEU A 7 -2.23 -11.50 -24.55
N SER A 8 -2.66 -12.75 -24.69
CA SER A 8 -3.15 -13.59 -23.61
C SER A 8 -2.00 -13.94 -22.67
N CYS A 9 -2.05 -13.46 -21.43
CA CYS A 9 -1.18 -13.95 -20.36
C CYS A 9 -2.00 -14.84 -19.43
N ILE A 10 -2.12 -16.12 -19.81
CA ILE A 10 -2.39 -17.22 -18.90
C ILE A 10 -1.03 -17.83 -18.54
N ASP A 11 -0.84 -18.08 -17.24
CA ASP A 11 0.23 -18.85 -16.59
C ASP A 11 1.61 -18.22 -16.41
N LEU A 12 1.77 -17.44 -15.33
CA LEU A 12 3.00 -17.40 -14.54
C LEU A 12 2.69 -17.36 -13.02
N LEU A 13 2.69 -18.55 -12.41
CA LEU A 13 3.00 -18.86 -11.01
C LEU A 13 2.06 -18.33 -9.90
N HIS A 14 0.96 -19.05 -9.71
CA HIS A 14 0.19 -19.15 -8.46
C HIS A 14 1.02 -19.90 -7.38
N SER A 15 2.09 -19.30 -6.87
CA SER A 15 2.54 -19.64 -5.51
C SER A 15 1.84 -18.68 -4.59
N ASP A 16 0.76 -19.14 -3.96
CA ASP A 16 -0.01 -18.37 -3.00
C ASP A 16 0.97 -17.80 -1.93
N PRO A 17 1.21 -16.48 -1.89
CA PRO A 17 2.32 -15.87 -1.14
C PRO A 17 2.24 -16.17 0.37
N TYR A 18 1.07 -16.57 0.85
CA TYR A 18 0.80 -16.97 2.23
C TYR A 18 1.59 -18.17 2.75
N ASN A 19 2.21 -18.97 1.88
CA ASN A 19 2.92 -20.19 2.26
C ASN A 19 4.45 -20.07 2.23
N LEU A 20 5.00 -18.88 1.95
CA LEU A 20 6.45 -18.68 2.07
C LEU A 20 6.87 -18.77 3.55
N PRO A 21 7.99 -19.45 3.89
CA PRO A 21 8.38 -19.67 5.29
C PRO A 21 8.51 -18.39 6.12
N HIS A 22 8.97 -17.29 5.51
CA HIS A 22 9.05 -16.00 6.19
C HIS A 22 7.66 -15.38 6.42
N TYR A 23 6.70 -15.50 5.49
CA TYR A 23 5.30 -15.08 5.72
C TYR A 23 4.65 -15.84 6.87
N VAL A 24 4.86 -17.16 6.94
CA VAL A 24 4.34 -17.98 8.04
C VAL A 24 4.93 -17.53 9.37
N ALA A 25 6.25 -17.28 9.44
CA ALA A 25 6.92 -16.82 10.66
C ALA A 25 6.49 -15.42 11.13
N MET A 26 5.93 -14.62 10.22
CA MET A 26 5.43 -13.27 10.49
C MET A 26 3.96 -13.23 10.92
N ARG A 27 3.21 -14.34 10.79
CA ARG A 27 1.80 -14.36 11.19
C ARG A 27 1.66 -13.96 12.67
N ASN A 28 0.79 -13.01 12.93
CA ASN A 28 0.47 -12.54 14.26
C ASN A 28 -1.03 -12.17 14.30
N PRO A 29 -1.79 -12.55 15.34
CA PRO A 29 -3.22 -12.26 15.43
C PRO A 29 -3.55 -10.76 15.48
N LEU A 30 -2.61 -9.92 15.88
CA LEU A 30 -2.74 -8.46 15.97
C LEU A 30 -2.57 -7.76 14.62
N VAL A 31 -1.90 -8.40 13.65
CA VAL A 31 -1.64 -7.81 12.33
C VAL A 31 -1.92 -8.85 11.25
N GLN A 32 -3.03 -8.67 10.54
CA GLN A 32 -3.36 -9.49 9.39
C GLN A 32 -2.45 -9.12 8.21
N LEU A 33 -1.77 -10.13 7.64
CA LEU A 33 -0.94 -9.91 6.46
C LEU A 33 -1.84 -9.82 5.22
N PRO A 34 -1.72 -8.76 4.41
CA PRO A 34 -2.49 -8.61 3.19
C PRO A 34 -2.04 -9.64 2.14
N ASP A 35 -2.93 -9.94 1.20
CA ASP A 35 -2.54 -10.57 -0.06
C ASP A 35 -1.43 -9.75 -0.71
N ARG A 36 -0.40 -10.40 -1.28
CA ARG A 36 0.66 -9.67 -2.01
C ARG A 36 0.09 -8.83 -3.16
N GLU A 37 -1.06 -9.24 -3.69
CA GLU A 37 -1.76 -8.53 -4.75
C GLU A 37 -2.64 -7.38 -4.25
N ALA A 38 -2.94 -7.25 -2.97
CA ALA A 38 -3.85 -6.21 -2.51
C ALA A 38 -3.18 -4.85 -2.26
N ASN A 39 -3.92 -3.77 -2.51
CA ASN A 39 -3.50 -2.43 -2.12
C ASN A 39 -3.65 -2.26 -0.61
N THR A 40 -2.75 -1.52 0.01
CA THR A 40 -2.79 -1.28 1.46
C THR A 40 -2.85 0.21 1.74
N PHE A 41 -3.58 0.55 2.80
CA PHE A 41 -3.61 1.91 3.32
C PHE A 41 -3.49 1.87 4.84
N LEU A 42 -2.84 2.88 5.39
CA LEU A 42 -2.69 3.02 6.83
C LEU A 42 -2.77 4.50 7.18
N ASN A 43 -3.69 4.85 8.08
CA ASN A 43 -3.83 6.20 8.59
C ASN A 43 -3.24 6.31 9.99
N VAL A 44 -2.28 7.22 10.16
CA VAL A 44 -1.62 7.50 11.43
C VAL A 44 -1.72 8.99 11.70
N GLY A 45 -2.69 9.39 12.52
CA GLY A 45 -3.00 10.80 12.78
C GLY A 45 -3.39 11.55 11.51
N ASP A 46 -2.56 12.51 11.12
CA ASP A 46 -2.74 13.36 9.93
C ASP A 46 -1.97 12.84 8.68
N ILE A 47 -1.39 11.64 8.75
CA ILE A 47 -0.58 11.04 7.69
C ILE A 47 -1.30 9.81 7.13
N LEU A 48 -1.43 9.75 5.80
CA LEU A 48 -1.90 8.57 5.09
C LEU A 48 -0.72 7.89 4.39
N PHE A 49 -0.54 6.60 4.63
CA PHE A 49 0.29 5.74 3.81
C PHE A 49 -0.60 4.98 2.84
N TYR A 50 -0.17 4.90 1.58
CA TYR A 50 -0.89 4.20 0.52
C TYR A 50 0.08 3.41 -0.35
N CYS A 51 -0.16 2.12 -0.53
CA CYS A 51 0.63 1.27 -1.41
C CYS A 51 -0.22 0.61 -2.50
N ALA A 52 0.24 0.74 -3.74
CA ALA A 52 -0.39 0.16 -4.90
C ALA A 52 0.61 -0.06 -6.04
N ARG A 53 0.13 -0.66 -7.14
CA ARG A 53 0.85 -0.70 -8.40
C ARG A 53 0.84 0.70 -9.05
N ALA A 54 2.02 1.25 -9.32
CA ALA A 54 2.20 2.55 -9.97
C ALA A 54 3.30 2.47 -11.03
N PHE A 55 3.27 3.38 -12.02
CA PHE A 55 4.32 3.43 -13.04
C PHE A 55 5.70 3.65 -12.41
N SER A 56 6.69 2.96 -12.96
CA SER A 56 8.08 3.14 -12.55
C SER A 56 8.54 4.59 -12.81
N MET A 57 9.12 5.23 -11.80
CA MET A 57 9.72 6.58 -11.93
C MET A 57 10.90 6.62 -12.92
N LYS A 58 11.39 5.48 -13.39
CA LYS A 58 12.46 5.37 -14.40
C LYS A 58 11.94 5.48 -15.84
N GLY A 59 10.67 5.85 -16.04
CA GLY A 59 10.07 6.00 -17.37
C GLY A 59 9.71 4.68 -18.05
N SER A 60 9.67 3.57 -17.30
CA SER A 60 9.09 2.31 -17.80
C SER A 60 7.57 2.34 -17.65
N LEU A 61 6.87 1.74 -18.62
CA LEU A 61 5.43 1.46 -18.55
C LEU A 61 5.10 0.32 -17.56
N ASP A 62 6.12 -0.33 -17.00
CA ASP A 62 5.93 -1.37 -15.99
C ASP A 62 5.33 -0.78 -14.71
N LEU A 63 4.22 -1.38 -14.29
CA LEU A 63 3.62 -1.11 -13.00
C LEU A 63 4.41 -1.86 -11.92
N VAL A 64 5.03 -1.10 -11.04
CA VAL A 64 5.76 -1.62 -9.88
C VAL A 64 4.99 -1.31 -8.60
N ARG A 65 5.12 -2.19 -7.62
CA ARG A 65 4.62 -1.93 -6.27
C ARG A 65 5.36 -0.73 -5.68
N ARG A 66 4.60 0.26 -5.26
CA ARG A 66 5.11 1.49 -4.63
C ARG A 66 4.22 1.88 -3.47
N CYS A 67 4.87 2.44 -2.46
CA CYS A 67 4.21 3.01 -1.30
C CYS A 67 4.47 4.51 -1.27
N PHE A 68 3.47 5.28 -0.86
CA PHE A 68 3.51 6.72 -0.75
C PHE A 68 3.07 7.15 0.63
N LYS A 69 3.68 8.24 1.11
CA LYS A 69 3.22 8.99 2.28
C LYS A 69 2.58 10.28 1.81
N ILE A 70 1.41 10.59 2.34
CA ILE A 70 0.62 11.76 1.99
C ILE A 70 0.36 12.54 3.28
N GLY A 71 0.84 13.78 3.33
CA GLY A 71 0.53 14.72 4.41
C GLY A 71 -0.84 15.39 4.23
N LYS A 72 -1.36 16.00 5.31
CA LYS A 72 -2.62 16.75 5.31
C LYS A 72 -2.59 17.95 4.34
N LEU A 73 -3.78 18.41 3.99
CA LEU A 73 -4.01 19.73 3.38
C LEU A 73 -3.38 20.86 4.23
N PRO A 74 -2.85 21.93 3.60
CA PRO A 74 -2.91 22.22 2.16
C PRO A 74 -1.72 21.70 1.34
N GLU A 75 -0.64 21.23 1.98
CA GLU A 75 0.65 20.97 1.32
C GLU A 75 0.60 19.82 0.31
N ARG A 76 -0.21 18.76 0.55
CA ARG A 76 -0.50 17.67 -0.40
C ARG A 76 0.73 17.09 -1.10
N ILE A 77 1.85 16.97 -0.37
CA ILE A 77 3.06 16.43 -0.95
C ILE A 77 3.00 14.91 -0.83
N TRP A 78 3.01 14.26 -1.98
CA TRP A 78 3.22 12.82 -2.09
C TRP A 78 4.71 12.56 -1.99
N PHE A 79 5.10 11.77 -1.00
CA PHE A 79 6.48 11.33 -0.88
C PHE A 79 6.58 9.84 -1.12
N ASP A 80 7.53 9.44 -1.96
CA ASP A 80 7.79 8.06 -2.34
C ASP A 80 8.52 7.27 -1.23
N VAL A 81 7.79 6.54 -0.37
CA VAL A 81 8.43 5.73 0.70
C VAL A 81 9.00 4.39 0.20
N GLY A 82 8.97 4.16 -1.12
CA GLY A 82 9.57 3.00 -1.78
C GLY A 82 11.07 3.16 -2.07
N PRO A 83 11.70 2.23 -2.84
CA PRO A 83 11.13 1.00 -3.42
C PRO A 83 11.27 -0.23 -2.51
N TYR A 84 11.84 -0.08 -1.31
CA TYR A 84 12.19 -1.21 -0.45
C TYR A 84 10.98 -1.94 0.15
N VAL A 85 9.82 -1.31 0.13
CA VAL A 85 8.55 -1.84 0.63
C VAL A 85 7.48 -1.83 -0.44
N GLU A 86 6.69 -2.90 -0.50
CA GLU A 86 5.58 -3.07 -1.45
C GLU A 86 4.22 -2.84 -0.80
N GLN A 87 4.14 -3.00 0.51
CA GLN A 87 2.92 -2.87 1.30
C GLN A 87 3.26 -2.35 2.69
N ILE A 88 2.40 -1.52 3.27
CA ILE A 88 2.44 -1.14 4.67
C ILE A 88 1.43 -2.01 5.42
N ILE A 89 1.80 -2.54 6.59
CA ILE A 89 0.98 -3.51 7.31
C ILE A 89 0.56 -3.04 8.70
N ALA A 90 1.38 -2.24 9.38
CA ALA A 90 1.05 -1.76 10.71
C ALA A 90 1.89 -0.56 11.12
N TYR A 91 1.40 0.18 12.12
CA TYR A 91 2.14 1.16 12.89
C TYR A 91 1.90 0.95 14.39
N THR A 92 2.90 1.29 15.20
CA THR A 92 2.91 0.98 16.64
C THR A 92 3.05 2.25 17.48
N ASN A 93 2.23 2.35 18.53
CA ASN A 93 2.30 3.39 19.54
C ASN A 93 2.65 2.79 20.91
N PRO A 94 3.49 3.48 21.72
CA PRO A 94 4.15 4.76 21.47
C PRO A 94 5.49 4.61 20.71
N LEU A 95 5.85 3.40 20.26
CA LEU A 95 7.17 3.12 19.72
C LEU A 95 7.48 3.88 18.42
N GLY A 96 6.45 4.34 17.70
CA GLY A 96 6.61 5.10 16.47
C GLY A 96 7.15 4.27 15.32
N ILE A 97 6.94 2.96 15.34
CA ILE A 97 7.51 2.04 14.36
C ILE A 97 6.46 1.70 13.30
N LEU A 98 6.84 1.94 12.04
CA LEU A 98 6.09 1.58 10.85
C LEU A 98 6.62 0.24 10.30
N PHE A 99 5.72 -0.68 10.01
CA PHE A 99 6.03 -1.97 9.40
C PHE A 99 5.50 -2.06 7.99
N GLY A 100 6.33 -2.63 7.10
CA GLY A 100 5.98 -2.96 5.74
C GLY A 100 6.50 -4.32 5.32
N LEU A 101 6.04 -4.79 4.17
CA LEU A 101 6.53 -6.00 3.52
C LEU A 101 7.56 -5.62 2.46
N GLY A 102 8.71 -6.29 2.49
CA GLY A 102 9.82 -6.01 1.60
C GLY A 102 9.53 -6.39 0.14
N ALA A 103 10.24 -5.73 -0.78
CA ALA A 103 10.11 -5.99 -2.21
C ALA A 103 10.41 -7.44 -2.62
N ASN A 104 9.71 -7.90 -3.65
CA ASN A 104 9.83 -9.24 -4.25
C ASN A 104 9.58 -10.40 -3.27
N GLY A 105 8.65 -10.22 -2.33
CA GLY A 105 8.42 -11.21 -1.27
C GLY A 105 9.55 -11.20 -0.24
N GLY A 106 10.07 -10.02 0.08
CA GLY A 106 10.97 -9.84 1.21
C GLY A 106 10.24 -10.02 2.54
N GLY A 107 11.00 -10.15 3.62
CA GLY A 107 10.46 -10.21 4.99
C GLY A 107 9.92 -8.88 5.50
N VAL A 108 9.68 -8.78 6.81
CA VAL A 108 9.26 -7.51 7.44
C VAL A 108 10.36 -6.47 7.31
N MET A 109 9.96 -5.31 6.81
CA MET A 109 10.73 -4.09 6.85
C MET A 109 10.21 -3.21 7.98
N MET A 110 11.13 -2.55 8.67
CA MET A 110 10.86 -1.68 9.79
C MET A 110 11.39 -0.29 9.52
N SER A 111 10.60 0.72 9.82
CA SER A 111 10.99 2.13 9.77
C SER A 111 10.69 2.82 11.10
N LYS A 112 11.62 3.66 11.55
CA LYS A 112 11.49 4.50 12.76
C LYS A 112 11.29 5.99 12.43
N ASP A 113 11.22 6.31 11.14
CA ASP A 113 11.23 7.68 10.62
C ASP A 113 10.12 7.89 9.58
N LEU A 114 8.99 7.19 9.77
CA LEU A 114 7.79 7.31 8.95
C LEU A 114 8.05 7.05 7.46
N GLY A 115 8.83 6.01 7.17
CA GLY A 115 9.08 5.50 5.82
C GLY A 115 10.21 6.19 5.06
N LYS A 116 11.03 7.02 5.72
CA LYS A 116 12.21 7.64 5.10
C LYS A 116 13.36 6.65 4.96
N THR A 117 13.58 5.81 5.98
CA THR A 117 14.54 4.71 5.94
C THR A 117 13.90 3.41 6.40
N TRP A 118 14.40 2.30 5.84
CA TRP A 118 13.89 0.96 6.10
C TRP A 118 15.03 0.01 6.42
N ILE A 119 14.83 -0.82 7.43
CA ILE A 119 15.72 -1.93 7.76
C ILE A 119 14.94 -3.24 7.70
N SER A 120 15.58 -4.28 7.16
CA SER A 120 15.03 -5.64 7.22
C SER A 120 15.21 -6.19 8.63
N ILE A 121 14.16 -6.79 9.18
CA ILE A 121 14.18 -7.39 10.51
C ILE A 121 13.69 -8.84 10.46
N ASN A 122 14.10 -9.64 11.44
CA ASN A 122 13.61 -11.00 11.58
C ASN A 122 12.24 -11.03 12.29
N SER A 123 11.57 -12.19 12.20
CA SER A 123 10.26 -12.39 12.83
C SER A 123 10.30 -12.20 14.34
N PHE A 124 11.36 -12.59 15.03
CA PHE A 124 11.48 -12.40 16.48
C PHE A 124 11.41 -10.91 16.87
N MET A 125 12.16 -10.06 16.19
CA MET A 125 12.15 -8.61 16.44
C MET A 125 10.78 -8.00 16.12
N TYR A 126 10.14 -8.44 15.02
CA TYR A 126 8.79 -8.02 14.67
C TYR A 126 7.78 -8.36 15.77
N GLN A 127 7.71 -9.63 16.16
CA GLN A 127 6.80 -10.15 17.19
C GLN A 127 7.04 -9.46 18.54
N ARG A 128 8.30 -9.30 18.95
CA ARG A 128 8.66 -8.59 20.19
C ARG A 128 8.20 -7.13 20.17
N THR A 129 8.35 -6.45 19.04
CA THR A 129 7.94 -5.05 18.90
C THR A 129 6.43 -4.92 19.00
N LEU A 130 5.67 -5.79 18.32
CA LEU A 130 4.20 -5.81 18.45
C LEU A 130 3.76 -6.05 19.90
N ASN A 131 4.35 -7.05 20.57
CA ASN A 131 3.97 -7.42 21.93
C ASN A 131 4.35 -6.36 23.00
N THR A 132 5.28 -5.46 22.69
CA THR A 132 5.68 -4.36 23.58
C THR A 132 4.96 -3.05 23.28
N SER A 133 4.25 -3.00 22.16
CA SER A 133 3.45 -1.84 21.78
C SER A 133 2.17 -1.78 22.61
N THR A 134 1.74 -0.59 23.01
CA THR A 134 0.48 -0.42 23.75
C THR A 134 -0.71 -0.33 22.80
N GLU A 135 -0.47 0.12 21.57
CA GLU A 135 -1.46 0.20 20.51
C GLU A 135 -0.79 -0.18 19.17
N ILE A 136 -1.56 -0.88 18.34
CA ILE A 136 -1.16 -1.27 16.98
C ILE A 136 -2.27 -0.81 16.05
N ILE A 137 -1.92 0.05 15.10
CA ILE A 137 -2.80 0.49 14.04
C ILE A 137 -2.50 -0.39 12.84
N THR A 138 -3.45 -1.22 12.41
CA THR A 138 -3.27 -2.10 11.26
C THR A 138 -3.64 -1.40 9.97
N ALA A 139 -2.91 -1.72 8.90
CA ALA A 139 -3.30 -1.32 7.57
C ALA A 139 -4.61 -2.02 7.23
N SER A 140 -5.47 -1.36 6.45
CA SER A 140 -6.56 -2.07 5.81
C SER A 140 -6.36 -2.20 4.30
N VAL A 141 -7.13 -3.11 3.73
CA VAL A 141 -6.80 -3.79 2.48
C VAL A 141 -7.90 -3.50 1.48
N ILE A 142 -7.52 -3.03 0.29
CA ILE A 142 -8.41 -2.98 -0.87
C ILE A 142 -7.98 -4.11 -1.81
N PRO A 143 -8.85 -5.10 -2.07
CA PRO A 143 -8.56 -6.16 -3.02
C PRO A 143 -8.13 -5.58 -4.35
N TRP A 144 -7.10 -6.16 -4.98
CA TRP A 144 -6.78 -5.81 -6.35
C TRP A 144 -7.78 -6.48 -7.27
N ILE A 145 -8.63 -5.66 -7.88
CA ILE A 145 -9.55 -6.13 -8.90
C ILE A 145 -8.85 -5.96 -10.23
N SER A 146 -8.49 -7.08 -10.88
CA SER A 146 -8.07 -7.10 -12.27
C SER A 146 -9.32 -6.95 -13.16
N SER A 147 -9.86 -5.74 -13.28
CA SER A 147 -10.98 -5.53 -14.20
C SER A 147 -10.44 -5.49 -15.63
N THR A 148 -10.48 -6.61 -16.33
CA THR A 148 -10.32 -6.67 -17.80
C THR A 148 -11.59 -6.19 -18.53
N GLY A 149 -12.61 -5.75 -17.79
CA GLY A 149 -13.84 -5.11 -18.30
C GLY A 149 -14.03 -3.69 -17.75
N SER A 150 -15.04 -2.98 -18.26
CA SER A 150 -15.43 -1.66 -17.74
C SER A 150 -15.82 -1.80 -16.27
N ILE A 151 -15.13 -1.08 -15.38
CA ILE A 151 -15.59 -0.86 -14.01
C ILE A 151 -16.91 -0.11 -14.13
N ASP A 152 -18.03 -0.74 -13.77
CA ASP A 152 -19.30 -0.04 -13.75
C ASP A 152 -19.36 0.94 -12.57
N ASN A 153 -20.23 1.93 -12.69
CA ASN A 153 -20.37 2.97 -11.66
C ASN A 153 -20.83 2.39 -10.32
N THR A 154 -21.56 1.27 -10.31
CA THR A 154 -22.05 0.65 -9.07
C THR A 154 -20.93 0.00 -8.24
N LEU A 155 -19.99 -0.69 -8.89
CA LEU A 155 -18.78 -1.23 -8.29
C LEU A 155 -17.88 -0.10 -7.80
N SER A 156 -17.62 0.90 -8.65
CA SER A 156 -16.83 2.08 -8.27
C SER A 156 -17.44 2.79 -7.05
N GLU A 157 -18.75 3.04 -7.05
CA GLU A 157 -19.46 3.65 -5.93
C GLU A 157 -19.40 2.80 -4.66
N SER A 158 -19.52 1.48 -4.75
CA SER A 158 -19.48 0.60 -3.57
C SER A 158 -18.13 0.67 -2.85
N PHE A 159 -17.02 0.73 -3.59
CA PHE A 159 -15.67 0.86 -3.04
C PHE A 159 -15.34 2.32 -2.67
N CYS A 160 -15.90 3.30 -3.38
CA CYS A 160 -15.75 4.72 -3.04
C CYS A 160 -16.49 5.15 -1.78
N LYS A 161 -17.60 4.47 -1.46
CA LYS A 161 -18.40 4.75 -0.25
C LYS A 161 -17.74 4.21 1.02
N MET A 162 -16.67 3.42 0.92
CA MET A 162 -15.88 3.07 2.09
C MET A 162 -15.11 4.32 2.56
N ARG A 163 -15.54 4.91 3.69
CA ARG A 163 -14.71 5.86 4.43
C ARG A 163 -13.57 5.07 5.04
N VAL A 164 -12.42 5.20 4.42
CA VAL A 164 -11.30 4.33 4.69
C VAL A 164 -10.46 4.82 5.88
N ALA A 165 -10.46 6.14 6.15
CA ALA A 165 -9.85 6.68 7.37
C ALA A 165 -10.25 8.14 7.63
N ASN A 166 -11.08 8.42 8.64
CA ASN A 166 -11.47 9.78 9.03
C ASN A 166 -11.93 10.64 7.83
N GLN A 167 -11.09 11.60 7.42
CA GLN A 167 -11.33 12.51 6.29
C GLN A 167 -11.04 11.89 4.92
N TRP A 168 -10.39 10.73 4.85
CA TRP A 168 -9.91 10.10 3.63
C TRP A 168 -10.92 9.09 3.08
N ASN A 169 -11.26 9.23 1.80
CA ASN A 169 -11.98 8.22 1.03
C ASN A 169 -11.02 7.67 -0.03
N VAL A 170 -10.73 6.36 0.04
CA VAL A 170 -9.87 5.69 -0.94
C VAL A 170 -10.76 4.81 -1.81
N CYS A 171 -10.89 5.20 -3.06
CA CYS A 171 -11.62 4.47 -4.10
C CYS A 171 -10.69 3.57 -4.91
N ILE A 172 -11.29 2.68 -5.70
CA ILE A 172 -10.55 1.88 -6.68
C ILE A 172 -9.85 2.72 -7.75
N ASN A 173 -10.40 3.89 -8.09
CA ASN A 173 -9.94 4.78 -9.16
C ASN A 173 -9.35 6.11 -8.66
N ALA A 174 -9.46 6.43 -7.36
CA ALA A 174 -9.04 7.72 -6.84
C ALA A 174 -8.86 7.75 -5.31
N ILE A 175 -8.19 8.78 -4.80
CA ILE A 175 -8.16 9.13 -3.37
C ILE A 175 -8.77 10.52 -3.20
N TYR A 176 -9.62 10.68 -2.20
CA TYR A 176 -10.21 11.94 -1.79
C TYR A 176 -9.89 12.26 -0.33
N ALA A 177 -9.84 13.55 0.01
CA ALA A 177 -9.88 14.03 1.38
C ALA A 177 -10.96 15.12 1.52
N ASN A 178 -11.93 14.93 2.42
CA ASN A 178 -13.06 15.85 2.59
C ASN A 178 -13.73 16.23 1.25
N GLU A 179 -14.04 15.21 0.43
CA GLU A 179 -14.65 15.34 -0.91
C GLU A 179 -13.75 15.96 -2.01
N LEU A 180 -12.54 16.41 -1.67
CA LEU A 180 -11.56 16.90 -2.64
C LEU A 180 -10.78 15.72 -3.27
N LEU A 181 -10.79 15.62 -4.60
CA LEU A 181 -9.96 14.66 -5.34
C LEU A 181 -8.47 14.98 -5.16
N LEU A 182 -7.69 14.02 -4.68
CA LEU A 182 -6.25 14.16 -4.43
C LEU A 182 -5.38 13.42 -5.45
N ALA A 183 -5.85 12.27 -5.90
CA ALA A 183 -5.23 11.52 -6.97
C ALA A 183 -6.30 10.71 -7.68
N ASP A 184 -6.23 10.67 -9.00
CA ASP A 184 -7.00 9.80 -9.88
C ASP A 184 -5.97 9.11 -10.76
N TRP A 185 -6.01 7.79 -10.86
CA TRP A 185 -5.04 7.02 -11.66
C TRP A 185 -5.48 6.82 -13.10
N THR A 186 -6.65 7.37 -13.48
CA THR A 186 -7.10 7.48 -14.87
C THR A 186 -6.62 8.77 -15.56
N ASN A 187 -6.15 9.76 -14.80
CA ASN A 187 -5.58 11.02 -15.30
C ASN A 187 -4.16 11.22 -14.72
N THR A 188 -3.26 11.84 -15.49
CA THR A 188 -1.80 11.72 -15.30
C THR A 188 -1.25 12.32 -14.00
N CYS A 189 -0.40 11.50 -13.34
CA CYS A 189 0.63 11.74 -12.31
C CYS A 189 0.39 12.84 -11.24
N PRO A 190 0.12 12.48 -9.97
CA PRO A 190 0.27 13.43 -8.88
C PRO A 190 1.73 13.93 -8.79
N ASN A 191 1.93 15.16 -8.30
CA ASN A 191 3.26 15.73 -8.04
C ASN A 191 3.97 14.93 -6.92
N ILE A 192 4.64 13.84 -7.31
CA ILE A 192 5.42 12.97 -6.42
C ILE A 192 6.80 13.59 -6.23
N LYS A 193 7.16 13.89 -4.98
CA LYS A 193 8.54 14.20 -4.63
C LYS A 193 9.27 12.92 -4.23
N PRO A 194 10.51 12.70 -4.70
CA PRO A 194 11.40 11.78 -4.01
C PRO A 194 11.64 12.29 -2.57
N PHE A 195 11.89 11.38 -1.64
CA PHE A 195 12.44 11.77 -0.33
C PHE A 195 13.92 12.13 -0.42
#